data_AF-A0A7W1AZW0-F1
#
_entry.id   AF-A0A7W1AZW0-F1
#
_cell.length_a   1.000
_cell.length_b   1.000
_cell.length_c   1.000
_cell.angle_alpha   90.00
_cell.angle_beta   90.00
_cell.angle_gamma   90.00
#
_symmetry.space_group_name_H-M   'P 1'
#
loop_
_entity.id
_entity.type
_entity.pdbx_description
1 polymer ?
#
loop_
_entity_poly.entity_id
_entity_poly.type
_entity_poly.pdbx_seq_one_letter_code
_entity_poly.pdbx_strand_id
1 'polypeptide(L)' 'MLLSDRDLKAELSSGRLGLEPYDAGLVQPSSIDV' A
#
# COMPACT_ATOMS: atom_id res chain seq x y z
N MET A 1 -15.21 0.25 1.65
CA MET A 1 -14.46 -0.91 2.18
C MET A 1 -13.03 -0.48 2.41
N LEU A 2 -12.40 -0.91 3.51
CA LEU A 2 -10.97 -0.67 3.75
C LEU A 2 -10.14 -1.70 2.97
N LEU A 3 -9.04 -1.27 2.35
CA LEU A 3 -8.10 -2.18 1.68
C LEU A 3 -7.23 -2.88 2.73
N SER A 4 -7.02 -4.18 2.57
CA SER A 4 -6.02 -4.92 3.35
C SER A 4 -4.61 -4.62 2.86
N ASP A 5 -3.60 -4.96 3.65
CA ASP A 5 -2.17 -4.88 3.28
C ASP A 5 -1.86 -5.58 1.94
N ARG A 6 -2.46 -6.75 1.71
CA ARG A 6 -2.30 -7.52 0.47
C ARG A 6 -2.86 -6.77 -0.72
N ASP A 7 -4.05 -6.18 -0.55
CA ASP A 7 -4.69 -5.44 -1.63
C ASP A 7 -3.96 -4.11 -1.88
N LEU A 8 -3.49 -3.43 -0.83
CA LEU A 8 -2.63 -2.25 -0.96
C LEU A 8 -1.38 -2.54 -1.78
N LYS A 9 -0.68 -3.65 -1.49
CA LYS A 9 0.48 -4.10 -2.28
C LYS A 9 0.12 -4.43 -3.73
N ALA A 10 -1.05 -5.01 -3.97
CA ALA A 10 -1.53 -5.30 -5.32
C ALA A 10 -1.84 -4.00 -6.11
N GLU A 11 -2.48 -3.02 -5.48
CA GLU A 11 -2.77 -1.73 -6.09
C GLU A 11 -1.49 -0.92 -6.40
N LEU A 12 -0.53 -0.92 -5.46
CA LEU A 12 0.80 -0.33 -5.64
C LEU A 12 1.57 -0.98 -6.80
N SER A 13 1.63 -2.31 -6.83
CA SER A 13 2.33 -3.04 -7.91
C SER A 13 1.64 -2.90 -9.27
N SER A 14 0.32 -2.73 -9.30
CA SER A 14 -0.43 -2.47 -10.53
C SER A 14 -0.30 -1.04 -11.05
N GLY A 15 0.34 -0.14 -10.30
CA GLY A 15 0.48 1.28 -10.64
C GLY A 15 -0.82 2.08 -10.52
N ARG A 16 -1.89 1.50 -9.96
CA ARG A 16 -3.15 2.21 -9.69
C ARG A 16 -3.04 3.10 -8.46
N LEU A 17 -2.16 2.74 -7.52
CA LEU A 17 -1.82 3.54 -6.35
C LEU A 17 -0.34 3.95 -6.44
N GLY A 18 -0.08 5.26 -6.53
CA GLY A 18 1.28 5.81 -6.52
C GLY A 18 1.65 6.28 -5.13
N LEU A 19 2.78 5.80 -4.61
CA LEU A 19 3.39 6.30 -3.38
C LEU A 19 4.87 6.52 -3.65
N GLU A 20 5.37 7.72 -3.38
CA GLU A 20 6.78 8.06 -3.61
C GLU A 20 7.27 9.04 -2.52
N PRO A 21 8.30 8.68 -1.74
CA PRO A 21 9.00 7.39 -1.71
C PRO A 21 8.14 6.26 -1.13
N TYR A 22 8.21 5.06 -1.72
CA TYR A 22 7.56 3.86 -1.19
C TYR A 22 8.54 3.01 -0.38
N ASP A 23 8.19 2.73 0.88
CA ASP A 23 8.85 1.74 1.71
C ASP A 23 7.85 0.66 2.12
N ALA A 24 8.14 -0.58 1.72
CA ALA A 24 7.31 -1.74 2.05
C ALA A 24 7.25 -2.03 3.56
N GLY A 25 8.22 -1.54 4.34
CA GLY A 25 8.24 -1.63 5.80
C GLY A 25 7.19 -0.76 6.50
N LEU A 26 6.59 0.21 5.81
CA LEU A 26 5.55 1.10 6.34
C LEU A 26 4.13 0.58 6.09
N VAL A 27 3.97 -0.56 5.41
CA VAL A 27 2.66 -1.16 5.14
C VAL A 27 2.17 -1.91 6.39
N GLN A 28 1.06 -1.44 6.94
CA GLN A 28 0.33 -2.04 8.05
C GLN A 28 -0.87 -2.87 7.54
N PRO A 29 -1.53 -3.70 8.38
CA PRO A 29 -2.61 -4.60 7.96
C PRO A 29 -3.74 -3.96 7.15
N SER A 30 -3.96 -2.65 7.31
CA SER A 30 -4.98 -1.91 6.57
C SER A 30 -4.65 -0.42 6.42
N SER A 31 -3.36 -0.06 6.40
CA SER A 31 -2.90 1.33 6.24
C SER A 31 -1.44 1.38 5.79
N ILE A 32 -0.96 2.58 5.44
CA ILE A 32 0.45 2.84 5.16
C ILE A 32 0.85 4.03 6.04
N ASP A 33 1.90 3.87 6.83
CA ASP A 33 2.48 4.96 7.61
C ASP A 33 3.16 5.97 6.67
N VAL A 34 3.03 7.27 6.94
CA VAL A 34 3.55 8.38 6.11
C VAL A 34 4.43 9.34 6.90
#